data_AF-A0A831PTD0-F1
#
_entry.id   AF-A0A831PTD0-F1
#
_cell.length_a   1.000
_cell.length_b   1.000
_cell.length_c   1.000
_cell.angle_alpha   90.00
_cell.angle_beta   90.00
_cell.angle_gamma   90.00
#
_symmetry.space_group_name_H-M   'P 1'
#
loop_
_entity.id
_entity.type
_entity.pdbx_description
1 polymer ?
#
loop_
_entity_poly.entity_id
_entity_poly.type
_entity_poly.pdbx_seq_one_letter_code
_entity_poly.pdbx_strand_id
1 'polypeptide(L)'
;MDQENPFSGQTGVWRLAGIARGRVQGVGYRGYLAGRAAARGLAGYVQNLPDGTVEFVAEGEAEDLAAFQEEAWARDEPVIGVGEIAVSVTEPTGEFSRFEARFGDRQEEFFRRSGLALDLLKEILKTEGEMLAEQRKTNALLEALFKAGRR
;
A
#
# COMPACT_ATOMS: atom_id res chain seq x y z
N MET A 1 1.72 25.39 20.50
CA MET A 1 2.63 25.96 19.49
C MET A 1 1.82 25.96 18.23
N ASP A 2 1.19 27.09 17.95
CA ASP A 2 0.30 27.28 16.80
C ASP A 2 1.20 27.31 15.57
N GLN A 3 1.26 26.22 14.82
CA GLN A 3 1.88 26.25 13.51
C GLN A 3 1.03 27.17 12.65
N GLU A 4 1.62 28.26 12.17
CA GLU A 4 0.97 29.24 11.31
C GLU A 4 0.39 28.52 10.09
N ASN A 5 -0.91 28.69 9.82
CA ASN A 5 -1.57 28.05 8.69
C ASN A 5 -0.87 28.47 7.39
N PRO A 6 -0.18 27.55 6.67
CA PRO A 6 0.61 27.90 5.50
C PRO A 6 -0.26 28.31 4.31
N PHE A 7 -1.58 28.11 4.39
CA PHE A 7 -2.56 28.47 3.38
C PHE A 7 -3.27 29.80 3.65
N SER A 8 -2.92 30.53 4.71
CA SER A 8 -3.59 31.80 5.06
C SER A 8 -3.46 32.82 3.93
N GLY A 9 -4.59 33.19 3.31
CA GLY A 9 -4.64 34.12 2.17
C GLY A 9 -4.30 33.51 0.81
N GLN A 10 -4.07 32.21 0.71
CA GLN A 10 -3.90 31.50 -0.55
C GLN A 10 -5.26 31.06 -1.11
N THR A 11 -5.43 31.15 -2.43
CA THR A 11 -6.62 30.67 -3.13
C THR A 11 -6.22 29.61 -4.17
N GLY A 12 -7.16 28.73 -4.51
CA GLY A 12 -6.97 27.68 -5.51
C GLY A 12 -6.43 26.37 -4.95
N VAL A 13 -6.03 25.49 -5.87
CA VAL A 13 -5.60 24.13 -5.58
C VAL A 13 -4.11 24.09 -5.24
N TRP A 14 -3.77 23.42 -4.13
CA TRP A 14 -2.40 23.24 -3.66
C TRP A 14 -2.12 21.77 -3.33
N ARG A 15 -0.85 21.46 -3.04
CA ARG A 15 -0.40 20.17 -2.52
C ARG A 15 0.19 20.34 -1.13
N LEU A 16 -0.38 19.63 -0.16
CA LEU A 16 0.14 19.45 1.20
C LEU A 16 0.80 18.07 1.31
N ALA A 17 2.07 18.02 1.69
CA ALA A 17 2.73 16.79 2.08
C ALA A 17 3.15 16.86 3.55
N GLY A 18 2.93 15.80 4.32
CA GLY A 18 3.27 15.77 5.73
C GLY A 18 3.73 14.41 6.23
N ILE A 19 4.58 14.45 7.27
CA ILE A 19 5.06 13.28 8.01
C ILE A 19 4.64 13.43 9.47
N ALA A 20 3.79 12.52 9.93
CA ALA A 20 3.29 12.47 11.30
C ALA A 20 4.04 11.42 12.13
N ARG A 21 4.42 11.79 13.35
CA ARG A 21 5.11 10.93 14.32
C ARG A 21 4.35 10.86 15.64
N GLY A 22 4.39 9.68 16.26
CA GLY A 22 3.80 9.42 17.57
C GLY A 22 3.15 8.04 17.62
N ARG A 23 2.05 7.92 18.35
CA ARG A 23 1.16 6.76 18.33
C ARG A 23 0.24 6.88 17.12
N VAL A 24 0.79 6.59 15.94
CA VAL A 24 0.13 6.78 14.63
C VAL A 24 -0.02 5.49 13.82
N GLN A 25 0.65 4.39 14.21
CA GLN A 25 0.49 3.08 13.55
C GLN A 25 -0.28 2.10 14.45
N GLY A 26 -1.03 1.18 13.83
CA GLY A 26 -1.84 0.18 14.56
C GLY A 26 -3.09 0.73 15.25
N VAL A 27 -3.36 2.03 15.13
CA VAL A 27 -4.44 2.75 15.85
C VAL A 27 -5.52 3.33 14.93
N GLY A 28 -5.55 2.91 13.66
CA GLY A 28 -6.56 3.38 12.70
C GLY A 28 -6.29 4.75 12.05
N TYR A 29 -5.17 5.40 12.33
CA TYR A 29 -4.86 6.76 11.83
C TYR A 29 -4.93 6.93 10.31
N ARG A 30 -4.47 5.95 9.52
CA ARG A 30 -4.63 5.99 8.05
C ARG A 30 -6.09 6.05 7.62
N GLY A 31 -6.95 5.25 8.26
CA GLY A 31 -8.38 5.25 7.96
C GLY A 31 -9.04 6.56 8.38
N TYR A 32 -8.64 7.09 9.54
CA TYR A 32 -9.05 8.40 10.03
C TYR A 32 -8.73 9.50 9.01
N LEU A 33 -7.46 9.63 8.58
CA LEU A 33 -7.06 10.63 7.60
C LEU A 33 -7.77 10.45 6.25
N ALA A 34 -7.89 9.21 5.76
CA ALA A 34 -8.57 8.95 4.50
C ALA A 34 -10.06 9.36 4.54
N GLY A 35 -10.75 9.15 5.66
CA GLY A 35 -12.12 9.60 5.84
C GLY A 35 -12.24 11.14 5.84
N ARG A 36 -11.31 11.83 6.51
CA ARG A 36 -11.27 13.31 6.56
C ARG A 36 -10.94 13.95 5.21
N ALA A 37 -10.03 13.36 4.46
CA ALA A 37 -9.71 13.79 3.11
C ALA A 37 -10.89 13.58 2.15
N ALA A 38 -11.53 12.41 2.21
CA ALA A 38 -12.70 12.10 1.39
C ALA A 38 -13.89 13.05 1.67
N ALA A 39 -14.13 13.39 2.95
CA ALA A 39 -15.19 14.32 3.35
C ALA A 39 -15.00 15.74 2.78
N ARG A 40 -13.78 16.11 2.39
CA ARG A 40 -13.41 17.41 1.80
C ARG A 40 -13.13 17.35 0.30
N GLY A 41 -13.32 16.20 -0.34
CA GLY A 41 -13.01 16.04 -1.77
C GLY A 41 -11.52 16.18 -2.10
N LEU A 42 -10.63 15.99 -1.13
CA LEU A 42 -9.19 16.01 -1.37
C LEU A 42 -8.74 14.75 -2.14
N ALA A 43 -7.70 14.88 -2.96
CA ALA A 43 -7.06 13.77 -3.65
C ALA A 43 -5.65 13.52 -3.08
N GLY A 44 -5.13 12.29 -3.12
CA GLY A 44 -3.81 12.00 -2.55
C GLY A 44 -3.71 10.64 -1.89
N TYR A 45 -2.88 10.53 -0.86
CA TYR A 45 -2.70 9.27 -0.14
C TYR A 45 -2.23 9.45 1.30
N VAL A 46 -2.34 8.36 2.06
CA VAL A 46 -1.70 8.20 3.37
C VAL A 46 -1.07 6.81 3.49
N GLN A 47 0.15 6.72 4.01
CA GLN A 47 0.95 5.49 4.07
C GLN A 47 1.73 5.38 5.39
N ASN A 48 1.82 4.16 5.95
CA ASN A 48 2.74 3.88 7.04
C ASN A 48 4.14 3.70 6.49
N LEU A 49 5.13 4.33 7.13
CA LEU A 49 6.54 4.14 6.81
C LEU A 49 7.19 3.10 7.74
N PRO A 50 8.28 2.42 7.30
CA PRO A 50 8.95 1.39 8.11
C PRO A 50 9.58 1.89 9.41
N ASP A 51 9.87 3.18 9.50
CA ASP A 51 10.45 3.84 10.67
C ASP A 51 9.42 4.13 11.79
N GLY A 52 8.15 3.76 11.58
CA GLY A 52 7.06 3.98 12.52
C GLY A 52 6.28 5.29 12.31
N THR A 53 6.68 6.13 11.35
CA THR A 53 5.94 7.35 11.00
C THR A 53 4.82 7.09 10.00
N VAL A 54 3.98 8.09 9.74
CA VAL A 54 2.94 8.07 8.71
C VAL A 54 3.12 9.25 7.79
N GLU A 55 3.28 8.98 6.50
CA GLU A 55 3.31 9.98 5.44
C GLU A 55 1.90 10.19 4.89
N PHE A 56 1.57 11.43 4.58
CA PHE A 56 0.38 11.79 3.81
C PHE A 56 0.68 12.85 2.77
N VAL A 57 -0.03 12.78 1.66
CA VAL A 57 -0.08 13.79 0.60
C VAL A 57 -1.53 14.08 0.30
N ALA A 58 -1.92 15.34 0.25
CA ALA A 58 -3.25 15.80 -0.12
C ALA A 58 -3.15 16.94 -1.14
N GLU A 59 -4.00 16.91 -2.15
CA GLU A 59 -4.21 17.97 -3.14
C GLU A 59 -5.66 18.41 -3.11
N GLY A 60 -5.90 19.71 -3.15
CA GLY A 60 -7.24 20.29 -3.11
C GLY A 60 -7.21 21.78 -2.81
N GLU A 61 -8.39 22.37 -2.56
CA GLU A 61 -8.52 23.79 -2.25
C GLU A 61 -7.78 24.14 -0.94
N ALA A 62 -7.18 25.34 -0.91
CA ALA A 62 -6.39 25.83 0.20
C ALA A 62 -7.12 25.77 1.56
N GLU A 63 -8.41 26.09 1.59
CA GLU A 63 -9.24 26.04 2.80
C GLU A 63 -9.44 24.61 3.32
N ASP A 64 -9.67 23.66 2.42
CA ASP A 64 -9.85 22.25 2.75
C ASP A 64 -8.54 21.61 3.23
N LEU A 65 -7.41 21.99 2.62
CA LEU A 65 -6.08 21.55 3.05
C LEU A 65 -5.72 22.08 4.43
N ALA A 66 -6.04 23.34 4.73
CA ALA A 66 -5.84 23.92 6.06
C ALA A 66 -6.64 23.16 7.12
N ALA A 67 -7.92 22.88 6.84
CA ALA A 67 -8.77 22.11 7.75
C ALA A 67 -8.28 20.66 7.91
N PHE A 68 -7.82 20.03 6.82
CA PHE A 68 -7.24 18.69 6.86
C PHE A 68 -5.93 18.64 7.66
N GLN A 69 -5.07 19.65 7.55
CA GLN A 69 -3.84 19.76 8.35
C GLN A 69 -4.14 19.83 9.85
N GLU A 70 -5.16 20.60 10.25
CA GLU A 70 -5.57 20.66 11.67
C GLU A 70 -6.12 19.33 12.16
N GLU A 71 -6.96 18.68 11.37
CA GLU A 71 -7.46 17.34 11.71
C GLU A 71 -6.36 16.28 11.72
N ALA A 72 -5.26 16.48 10.99
CA ALA A 72 -4.15 15.55 11.00
C ALA A 72 -3.53 15.39 12.40
N TRP A 73 -3.70 16.36 13.30
CA TRP A 73 -3.30 16.21 14.71
C TRP A 73 -4.16 15.22 15.50
N ALA A 74 -5.36 14.90 15.02
CA ALA A 74 -6.31 13.95 15.62
C ALA A 74 -6.51 14.18 17.13
N ARG A 75 -6.62 15.45 17.56
CA ARG A 75 -6.66 15.83 18.98
C ARG A 75 -7.87 15.26 19.73
N ASP A 76 -8.96 15.01 19.00
CA ASP A 76 -10.21 14.47 19.55
C ASP A 76 -10.27 12.93 19.57
N GLU A 77 -9.20 12.24 19.12
CA GLU A 77 -9.18 10.79 19.02
C GLU A 77 -8.47 10.13 20.22
N PRO A 78 -9.15 9.27 21.00
CA PRO A 78 -8.60 8.75 22.26
C PRO A 78 -7.43 7.76 22.06
N VAL A 79 -7.40 7.06 20.92
CA VAL A 79 -6.41 6.01 20.62
C VAL A 79 -5.27 6.48 19.72
N ILE A 80 -5.44 7.63 19.06
CA ILE A 80 -4.45 8.24 18.17
C ILE A 80 -3.68 9.29 18.96
N GLY A 81 -2.36 9.32 18.83
CA GLY A 81 -1.53 10.31 19.52
C GLY A 81 -0.45 10.86 18.61
N VAL A 82 -0.75 11.97 17.93
CA VAL A 82 0.22 12.67 17.08
C VAL A 82 1.03 13.64 17.93
N GLY A 83 2.34 13.40 18.04
CA GLY A 83 3.24 14.25 18.81
C GLY A 83 3.91 15.33 17.95
N GLU A 84 4.14 15.02 16.68
CA GLU A 84 4.83 15.91 15.74
C GLU A 84 4.29 15.69 14.33
N ILE A 85 4.13 16.79 13.58
CA ILE A 85 3.88 16.77 12.16
C ILE A 85 4.84 17.76 11.49
N ALA A 86 5.63 17.25 10.54
CA ALA A 86 6.40 18.07 9.61
C ALA A 86 5.59 18.22 8.32
N VAL A 87 5.37 19.44 7.85
CA VAL A 87 4.55 19.73 6.67
C VAL A 87 5.33 20.53 5.62
N SER A 88 4.96 20.36 4.36
CA SER A 88 5.43 21.15 3.23
C SER A 88 4.29 21.40 2.24
N VAL A 89 4.25 22.61 1.69
CA VAL A 89 3.24 23.03 0.71
C VAL A 89 3.91 23.32 -0.62
N THR A 90 3.34 22.81 -1.70
CA THR A 90 3.85 22.90 -3.08
C THR A 90 2.70 23.02 -4.07
N GLU A 91 3.01 23.26 -5.35
CA GLU A 91 2.01 23.24 -6.42
C GLU A 91 1.39 21.84 -6.59
N PRO A 92 0.10 21.75 -6.97
CA PRO A 92 -0.54 20.48 -7.21
C PRO A 92 0.05 19.80 -8.44
N THR A 93 0.16 18.48 -8.39
CA THR A 93 0.63 17.67 -9.52
C THR A 93 -0.51 17.19 -10.40
N GLY A 94 -1.72 17.06 -9.84
CA GLY A 94 -2.86 16.47 -10.52
C GLY A 94 -2.74 14.96 -10.74
N GLU A 95 -1.79 14.28 -10.07
CA GLU A 95 -1.54 12.85 -10.24
C GLU A 95 -2.59 11.96 -9.55
N PHE A 96 -3.41 12.54 -8.68
CA PHE A 96 -4.39 11.80 -7.87
C PHE A 96 -5.82 12.13 -8.29
N SER A 97 -6.63 11.09 -8.52
CA SER A 97 -8.06 11.25 -8.79
C SER A 97 -8.93 11.10 -7.53
N ARG A 98 -8.37 10.58 -6.44
CA ARG A 98 -9.03 10.40 -5.13
C ARG A 98 -8.00 10.28 -4.01
N PHE A 99 -8.44 10.34 -2.76
CA PHE A 99 -7.58 10.05 -1.62
C PHE A 99 -7.58 8.56 -1.26
N GLU A 100 -6.41 7.96 -1.09
CA GLU A 100 -6.28 6.52 -0.80
C GLU A 100 -5.43 6.23 0.45
N ALA A 101 -5.93 5.36 1.33
CA ALA A 101 -5.10 4.74 2.35
C ALA A 101 -4.23 3.65 1.71
N ARG A 102 -2.96 3.95 1.46
CA ARG A 102 -1.98 2.98 0.97
C ARG A 102 -1.62 2.03 2.09
N PHE A 103 -1.77 0.74 1.83
CA PHE A 103 -1.29 -0.31 2.71
C PHE A 103 0.16 -0.60 2.36
N GLY A 104 1.09 -0.01 3.11
CA GLY A 104 2.48 -0.47 3.09
C GLY A 104 2.53 -1.97 3.38
N ASP A 105 3.24 -2.69 2.52
CA ASP A 105 3.67 -4.08 2.60
C ASP A 105 2.70 -5.15 3.12
N ARG A 106 1.39 -4.93 3.26
CA ARG A 106 0.52 -6.10 3.37
C ARG A 106 0.45 -6.82 2.04
N GLN A 107 0.57 -6.14 0.89
CA GLN A 107 0.71 -6.83 -0.39
C GLN A 107 2.11 -7.41 -0.60
N GLU A 108 3.20 -6.79 -0.14
CA GLU A 108 4.57 -7.35 -0.26
C GLU A 108 4.85 -8.44 0.79
N GLU A 109 4.28 -8.37 2.00
CA GLU A 109 4.33 -9.40 3.04
C GLU A 109 3.34 -10.54 2.73
N PHE A 110 2.16 -10.24 2.14
CA PHE A 110 1.27 -11.25 1.56
C PHE A 110 1.87 -11.85 0.28
N PHE A 111 2.61 -11.11 -0.56
CA PHE A 111 3.38 -11.66 -1.68
C PHE A 111 4.63 -12.40 -1.21
N ARG A 112 5.27 -12.04 -0.10
CA ARG A 112 6.38 -12.81 0.48
C ARG A 112 5.87 -14.12 1.07
N ARG A 113 4.73 -14.08 1.76
CA ARG A 113 4.05 -15.29 2.29
C ARG A 113 3.38 -16.13 1.19
N SER A 114 2.86 -15.51 0.14
CA SER A 114 2.31 -16.19 -1.05
C SER A 114 3.40 -16.57 -2.06
N GLY A 115 4.59 -15.97 -2.00
CA GLY A 115 5.74 -16.25 -2.84
C GLY A 115 6.30 -17.63 -2.54
N LEU A 116 6.41 -17.99 -1.26
CA LEU A 116 6.67 -19.37 -0.85
C LEU A 116 5.62 -20.35 -1.38
N ALA A 117 4.34 -19.98 -1.36
CA ALA A 117 3.27 -20.84 -1.87
C ALA A 117 3.33 -20.97 -3.41
N LEU A 118 3.63 -19.90 -4.13
CA LEU A 118 3.79 -19.90 -5.59
C LEU A 118 5.08 -20.59 -6.04
N ASP A 119 6.17 -20.42 -5.31
CA ASP A 119 7.45 -21.09 -5.58
C ASP A 119 7.31 -22.59 -5.26
N LEU A 120 6.65 -22.95 -4.16
CA LEU A 120 6.29 -24.35 -3.89
C LEU A 120 5.37 -24.91 -4.98
N LEU A 121 4.37 -24.16 -5.45
CA LEU A 121 3.49 -24.60 -6.54
C LEU A 121 4.26 -24.79 -7.85
N LYS A 122 5.19 -23.89 -8.17
CA LYS A 122 6.07 -24.01 -9.36
C LYS A 122 6.98 -25.22 -9.26
N GLU A 123 7.58 -25.48 -8.09
CA GLU A 123 8.44 -26.66 -7.88
C GLU A 123 7.63 -27.96 -7.93
N ILE A 124 6.40 -27.98 -7.40
CA ILE A 124 5.47 -29.12 -7.52
C ILE A 124 5.13 -29.36 -9.00
N LEU A 125 4.69 -28.33 -9.74
CA LEU A 125 4.32 -28.44 -11.15
C LEU A 125 5.49 -28.86 -12.04
N LYS A 126 6.71 -28.38 -11.73
CA LYS A 126 7.93 -28.78 -12.42
C LYS A 126 8.24 -30.26 -12.19
N THR A 127 8.14 -30.70 -10.93
CA THR A 127 8.34 -32.11 -10.55
C THR A 127 7.31 -33.03 -11.22
N GLU A 128 6.04 -32.61 -11.30
CA GLU A 128 5.00 -33.36 -12.03
C GLU A 128 5.30 -33.44 -13.53
N GLY A 129 5.79 -32.35 -14.13
CA GLY A 129 6.21 -32.34 -15.54
C GLY A 129 7.34 -33.33 -15.83
N GLU A 130 8.34 -33.39 -14.95
CA GLU A 130 9.46 -34.33 -15.05
C GLU A 130 8.99 -35.78 -14.85
N MET A 131 8.10 -36.03 -13.88
CA MET A 131 7.51 -37.35 -13.64
C MET A 131 6.68 -37.84 -14.83
N LEU A 132 5.85 -36.98 -15.42
CA LEU A 132 5.06 -37.31 -16.60
C LEU A 132 5.93 -37.60 -17.81
N ALA A 133 7.04 -36.88 -17.98
CA ALA A 133 8.01 -37.16 -19.04
C ALA A 133 8.67 -38.53 -18.87
N GLU A 134 9.02 -38.91 -17.64
CA GLU A 134 9.62 -40.22 -17.35
C GLU A 134 8.61 -41.36 -17.49
N GLN A 135 7.34 -41.13 -17.11
CA GLN A 135 6.24 -42.08 -17.34
C GLN A 135 6.06 -42.36 -18.83
N ARG A 136 6.14 -41.33 -19.68
CA ARG A 136 6.04 -41.48 -21.15
C ARG A 136 7.19 -42.32 -21.71
N LYS A 137 8.43 -42.13 -21.22
CA LYS A 137 9.56 -42.97 -21.63
C LYS A 137 9.37 -44.42 -21.22
N THR A 138 8.94 -44.66 -19.98
CA THR A 138 8.66 -46.01 -19.47
C THR A 138 7.59 -46.70 -20.30
N ASN A 139 6.49 -46.01 -20.59
CA ASN A 139 5.41 -46.54 -21.42
C ASN A 139 5.89 -46.84 -22.85
N ALA A 140 6.69 -45.96 -23.46
CA ALA A 140 7.26 -46.20 -24.78
C ALA A 140 8.23 -47.41 -24.79
N LEU A 141 9.01 -47.59 -23.73
CA LEU A 141 9.86 -48.77 -23.53
C LEU A 141 9.04 -50.05 -23.38
N LEU A 142 7.97 -50.02 -22.58
CA LEU A 142 7.05 -51.15 -22.44
C LEU A 142 6.40 -51.50 -23.78
N GLU A 143 5.92 -50.52 -24.54
CA GLU A 143 5.37 -50.74 -25.88
C GLU A 143 6.40 -51.35 -26.84
N ALA A 144 7.64 -50.88 -26.81
CA ALA A 144 8.73 -51.42 -27.62
C ALA A 144 9.07 -52.87 -27.24
N LEU A 145 9.11 -53.19 -25.95
CA LEU A 145 9.31 -54.56 -25.45
C LEU A 145 8.16 -55.49 -25.86
N PHE A 146 6.91 -55.04 -25.72
CA PHE A 146 5.73 -55.80 -26.17
C PHE A 146 5.71 -56.03 -27.68
N LYS A 147 6.25 -55.10 -28.47
CA LYS A 147 6.36 -55.23 -29.93
C LYS A 147 7.52 -56.15 -30.34
N ALA A 148 8.62 -56.15 -29.60
CA ALA A 148 9.77 -57.01 -29.85
C ALA A 148 9.51 -58.48 -29.45
N GLY A 149 8.78 -58.72 -28.34
CA GLY A 149 8.41 -60.06 -27.87
C GLY A 149 7.25 -60.72 -28.63
N ARG A 150 6.71 -60.07 -29.67
CA ARG A 150 5.65 -60.58 -30.55
C ARG A 150 6.19 -61.15 -31.88
N ARG A 151 7.51 -61.42 -31.96
CA ARG A 151 8.17 -62.14 -33.07
C ARG A 151 8.57 -63.55 -32.63
#